data_AF-A0A815XWJ9-F1
#
_entry.id   AF-A0A815XWJ9-F1
#
_cell.length_a   1.000
_cell.length_b   1.000
_cell.length_c   1.000
_cell.angle_alpha   90.00
_cell.angle_beta   90.00
_cell.angle_gamma   90.00
#
_symmetry.space_group_name_H-M   'P 1'
#
loop_
_entity.id
_entity.type
_entity.pdbx_description
1 polymer ?
#
loop_
_entity_poly.entity_id
_entity_poly.type
_entity_poly.pdbx_seq_one_letter_code
_entity_poly.pdbx_strand_id
1 'polypeptide(L)'
;MKLSNLKLSLFFSKELDFQDGEWTQVLVDDRLPCTFNRRLAYSQAHRKQLWVPLIEKAMAKLNGSYEAIIAGRCCEGLATVTGSPCETLILGRSNNPDDKNVDYDRLWSKLFIARSQGFLMCAMCSNNLVSKEEFEKYGLLNIHAYSLQDIQQSKDGRHRLVKLRNPWGGTHRWTGDWSDQSRLWLENPDLRRELLNEKRNKRDGVFWMPFVSFVKYFECVDICKLRHNWYEVRDSANFYPAPNMIQAYYLHLSTATELDITLHRKISKNLRIHRSDLSLCVAVINMEEQSRGSYRIYSIPIISQRAQHKLISTDGYLSAGAYVILPLLFNPTNKIPDNTDYTIAIHSSHVVDLERIRIPSRIEREFLIKFCIFYGDQVRLTNHSDRDASQSDGVCVYELKKYWDGLVLLVENRHPSKYVHFYFNCLVSQNASISRKDGYKELVDVVPPNYRQIIVAVSRKNPAHAFTIGHDFQYDLSSQEFIKHGDGMGQRHWPSIDEKQANDDIHLPQYISTAKQN
;
A
#
# COMPACT_ATOMS: atom_id res chain seq x y z
N MET A 1 -43.51 12.56 16.29
CA MET A 1 -43.09 11.23 15.80
C MET A 1 -41.82 10.86 16.58
N LYS A 2 -41.89 9.95 17.55
CA LYS A 2 -40.68 9.36 18.16
C LYS A 2 -40.10 8.42 17.10
N LEU A 3 -38.95 8.77 16.53
CA LEU A 3 -38.21 7.88 15.63
C LEU A 3 -37.45 6.88 16.51
N SER A 4 -38.17 5.95 17.14
CA SER A 4 -37.54 4.92 17.95
C SER A 4 -36.82 3.93 17.03
N ASN A 5 -35.48 3.98 17.06
CA ASN A 5 -34.51 3.10 16.41
C ASN A 5 -34.38 3.27 14.88
N LEU A 6 -33.50 4.17 14.46
CA LEU A 6 -33.03 4.24 13.09
C LEU A 6 -31.93 3.19 12.88
N LYS A 7 -32.09 2.37 11.83
CA LYS A 7 -31.08 1.40 11.39
C LYS A 7 -30.22 2.04 10.30
N LEU A 8 -28.94 2.20 10.57
CA LEU A 8 -27.94 2.58 9.58
C LEU A 8 -27.02 1.37 9.36
N SER A 9 -26.98 0.89 8.12
CA SER A 9 -25.94 -0.03 7.68
C SER A 9 -24.77 0.83 7.21
N LEU A 10 -23.66 0.77 7.93
CA LEU A 10 -22.41 1.41 7.54
C LEU A 10 -21.39 0.29 7.30
N PHE A 11 -20.48 0.51 6.35
CA PHE A 11 -19.25 -0.27 6.33
C PHE A 11 -18.42 0.21 7.55
N PHE A 12 -17.42 -0.55 8.00
CA PHE A 12 -16.67 -0.13 9.17
C PHE A 12 -15.16 -0.13 8.96
N SER A 13 -14.53 1.03 9.19
CA SER A 13 -13.18 1.31 8.71
C SER A 13 -12.46 2.46 9.46
N LYS A 14 -12.09 2.25 10.72
CA LYS A 14 -11.50 3.29 11.61
C LYS A 14 -9.95 3.30 11.70
N GLU A 15 -9.29 4.45 11.54
CA GLU A 15 -8.04 4.74 12.26
C GLU A 15 -8.36 4.77 13.76
N LEU A 16 -7.76 3.83 14.48
CA LEU A 16 -8.01 3.42 15.89
C LEU A 16 -9.10 2.35 16.15
N ASP A 17 -9.52 1.57 15.15
CA ASP A 17 -10.17 0.23 15.23
C ASP A 17 -11.15 -0.02 14.05
N PHE A 18 -10.66 -0.06 12.81
CA PHE A 18 -11.20 -0.83 11.69
C PHE A 18 -11.53 -2.25 12.20
N GLN A 19 -12.80 -2.63 12.33
CA GLN A 19 -13.11 -4.05 12.53
C GLN A 19 -13.38 -4.68 11.18
N ASP A 20 -12.30 -5.27 10.67
CA ASP A 20 -12.27 -6.52 9.92
C ASP A 20 -12.82 -6.50 8.50
N GLY A 21 -13.05 -5.34 7.86
CA GLY A 21 -13.42 -5.32 6.43
C GLY A 21 -14.77 -5.99 6.13
N GLU A 22 -15.66 -6.06 7.12
CA GLU A 22 -16.99 -6.66 7.04
C GLU A 22 -18.09 -5.61 7.26
N TRP A 23 -19.26 -5.79 6.64
CA TRP A 23 -20.41 -4.91 6.84
C TRP A 23 -21.02 -5.09 8.24
N THR A 24 -21.16 -3.99 8.98
CA THR A 24 -21.68 -4.02 10.36
C THR A 24 -22.88 -3.08 10.53
N GLN A 25 -23.98 -3.58 11.10
CA GLN A 25 -25.13 -2.75 11.41
C GLN A 25 -24.94 -2.01 12.74
N VAL A 26 -25.13 -0.69 12.72
CA VAL A 26 -24.97 0.16 13.92
C VAL A 26 -26.28 0.81 14.28
N LEU A 27 -26.82 0.41 15.43
CA LEU A 27 -28.03 1.00 15.98
C LEU A 27 -27.68 2.28 16.76
N VAL A 28 -28.32 3.38 16.39
CA VAL A 28 -28.21 4.67 17.09
C VAL A 28 -29.59 5.24 17.40
N ASP A 29 -29.72 5.86 18.56
CA ASP A 29 -30.90 6.64 18.92
C ASP A 29 -30.80 8.08 18.37
N ASP A 30 -31.87 8.86 18.53
CA ASP A 30 -32.02 10.23 18.02
C ASP A 30 -31.50 11.34 18.97
N ARG A 31 -30.89 10.98 20.11
CA ARG A 31 -30.29 11.96 21.03
C ARG A 31 -28.97 12.46 20.46
N LEU A 32 -28.96 13.71 19.99
CA LEU A 32 -27.78 14.37 19.44
C LEU A 32 -27.21 15.39 20.42
N PRO A 33 -25.88 15.45 20.61
CA PRO A 33 -25.25 16.49 21.43
C PRO A 33 -25.61 17.89 20.93
N CYS A 34 -26.08 18.72 21.85
CA CYS A 34 -26.44 20.11 21.57
C CYS A 34 -25.70 21.05 22.51
N THR A 35 -25.32 22.22 21.97
CA THR A 35 -24.87 23.37 22.74
C THR A 35 -25.98 23.91 23.65
N PHE A 36 -25.61 24.77 24.62
CA PHE A 36 -26.57 25.46 25.50
C PHE A 36 -27.69 26.18 24.72
N ASN A 37 -27.37 26.70 23.54
CA ASN A 37 -28.31 27.38 22.65
C ASN A 37 -29.17 26.43 21.80
N ARG A 38 -29.25 25.14 22.16
CA ARG A 38 -30.01 24.09 21.45
C ARG A 38 -29.65 23.94 19.97
N ARG A 39 -28.41 24.26 19.60
CA ARG A 39 -27.84 23.95 18.28
C ARG A 39 -27.01 22.70 18.38
N LEU A 40 -27.03 21.86 17.34
CA LEU A 40 -26.17 20.68 17.25
C LEU A 40 -24.71 21.07 17.48
N ALA A 41 -24.03 20.35 18.36
CA ALA A 41 -22.65 20.65 18.75
C ALA A 41 -21.64 20.25 17.67
N TYR A 42 -21.97 19.26 16.85
CA TYR A 42 -21.10 18.68 15.82
C TYR A 42 -21.67 18.91 14.40
N SER A 43 -21.56 17.92 13.50
CA SER A 43 -21.92 18.06 12.09
C SER A 43 -23.36 18.55 11.88
N GLN A 44 -23.52 19.48 10.95
CA GLN A 44 -24.82 20.06 10.58
C GLN A 44 -24.96 20.05 9.06
N ALA A 45 -26.04 19.44 8.58
CA ALA A 45 -26.40 19.49 7.17
C ALA A 45 -27.25 20.73 6.86
N HIS A 46 -27.14 21.20 5.61
CA HIS A 46 -28.02 22.24 5.09
C HIS A 46 -29.51 21.80 5.21
N ARG A 47 -30.42 22.77 5.37
CA ARG A 47 -31.86 22.51 5.61
C ARG A 47 -32.16 21.64 6.84
N LYS A 48 -31.27 21.60 7.84
CA LYS A 48 -31.45 20.86 9.10
C LYS A 48 -31.70 19.36 8.88
N GLN A 49 -31.12 18.77 7.84
CA GLN A 49 -31.20 17.33 7.62
C GLN A 49 -30.41 16.58 8.71
N LEU A 50 -30.99 15.51 9.27
CA LEU A 50 -30.41 14.80 10.42
C LEU A 50 -29.51 13.61 10.03
N TRP A 51 -29.52 13.19 8.77
CA TRP A 51 -28.77 12.00 8.33
C TRP A 51 -27.26 12.16 8.53
N VAL A 52 -26.68 13.35 8.31
CA VAL A 52 -25.24 13.61 8.55
C VAL A 52 -24.88 13.46 10.04
N PRO A 53 -25.53 14.18 11.00
CA PRO A 53 -25.24 14.00 12.41
C PRO A 53 -25.46 12.56 12.92
N LEU A 54 -26.41 11.82 12.33
CA LEU A 54 -26.65 10.42 12.70
C LEU A 54 -25.53 9.49 12.21
N ILE A 55 -25.00 9.71 11.01
CA ILE A 55 -23.82 8.99 10.52
C ILE A 55 -22.61 9.31 11.41
N GLU A 56 -22.38 10.58 11.71
CA GLU A 56 -21.29 11.00 12.62
C GLU A 56 -21.45 10.37 14.01
N LYS A 57 -22.68 10.27 14.53
CA LYS A 57 -22.96 9.58 15.80
C LYS A 57 -22.66 8.09 15.72
N ALA A 58 -23.05 7.43 14.63
CA ALA A 58 -22.76 6.01 14.42
C ALA A 58 -21.25 5.77 14.35
N MET A 59 -20.52 6.65 13.64
CA MET A 59 -19.06 6.67 13.63
C MET A 59 -18.50 6.85 15.04
N ALA A 60 -18.91 7.89 15.77
CA ALA A 60 -18.48 8.12 17.15
C ALA A 60 -18.74 6.91 18.06
N LYS A 61 -19.91 6.27 17.96
CA LYS A 61 -20.26 5.07 18.74
C LYS A 61 -19.32 3.91 18.44
N LEU A 62 -19.04 3.66 17.17
CA LEU A 62 -18.09 2.63 16.75
C LEU A 62 -16.66 2.94 17.20
N ASN A 63 -16.32 4.22 17.24
CA ASN A 63 -15.01 4.70 17.59
C ASN A 63 -14.80 4.83 19.12
N GLY A 64 -15.86 4.68 19.91
CA GLY A 64 -15.88 4.79 21.37
C GLY A 64 -16.39 6.15 21.88
N SER A 65 -16.12 7.25 21.16
CA SER A 65 -16.61 8.58 21.50
C SER A 65 -16.54 9.54 20.29
N TYR A 66 -17.15 10.74 20.41
CA TYR A 66 -16.97 11.83 19.44
C TYR A 66 -15.54 12.38 19.42
N GLU A 67 -14.81 12.27 20.52
CA GLU A 67 -13.41 12.69 20.59
C GLU A 67 -12.51 11.74 19.78
N ALA A 68 -12.84 10.45 19.74
CA ALA A 68 -12.08 9.44 19.03
C ALA A 68 -12.14 9.57 17.49
N ILE A 69 -13.02 10.41 16.94
CA ILE A 69 -13.14 10.66 15.49
C ILE A 69 -12.52 12.00 15.06
N ILE A 70 -11.82 12.69 15.95
CA ILE A 70 -11.11 13.94 15.63
C ILE A 70 -9.88 13.62 14.78
N ALA A 71 -9.66 14.41 13.72
CA ALA A 71 -8.46 14.39 12.87
C ALA A 71 -8.20 13.11 12.03
N GLY A 72 -9.24 12.35 11.69
CA GLY A 72 -9.12 11.22 10.73
C GLY A 72 -8.91 11.66 9.27
N ARG A 73 -8.38 10.76 8.44
CA ARG A 73 -8.20 11.00 6.99
C ARG A 73 -9.51 10.78 6.22
N CYS A 74 -9.64 11.42 5.05
CA CYS A 74 -10.86 11.29 4.23
C CYS A 74 -10.99 9.88 3.64
N CYS A 75 -9.87 9.26 3.23
CA CYS A 75 -9.85 7.89 2.72
C CYS A 75 -10.47 6.87 3.68
N GLU A 76 -10.31 7.05 4.98
CA GLU A 76 -10.85 6.15 5.99
C GLU A 76 -12.34 6.34 6.18
N GLY A 77 -12.79 7.59 6.23
CA GLY A 77 -14.22 7.90 6.24
C GLY A 77 -14.91 7.34 5.00
N LEU A 78 -14.29 7.51 3.83
CA LEU A 78 -14.80 6.99 2.56
C LEU A 78 -14.83 5.46 2.52
N ALA A 79 -13.73 4.79 2.86
CA ALA A 79 -13.69 3.34 2.99
C ALA A 79 -14.75 2.86 3.98
N THR A 80 -14.98 3.58 5.09
CA THR A 80 -16.01 3.28 6.09
C THR A 80 -17.42 3.40 5.58
N VAL A 81 -17.74 4.37 4.75
CA VAL A 81 -19.14 4.50 4.32
C VAL A 81 -19.43 3.71 3.04
N THR A 82 -18.40 3.33 2.29
CA THR A 82 -18.54 2.70 0.96
C THR A 82 -18.09 1.25 0.88
N GLY A 83 -17.18 0.80 1.75
CA GLY A 83 -16.48 -0.48 1.58
C GLY A 83 -15.51 -0.52 0.41
N SER A 84 -15.37 0.58 -0.34
CA SER A 84 -14.56 0.65 -1.55
C SER A 84 -13.07 0.86 -1.25
N PRO A 85 -12.17 0.37 -2.13
CA PRO A 85 -10.75 0.59 -2.00
C PRO A 85 -10.45 2.08 -2.06
N CYS A 86 -9.63 2.55 -1.12
CA CYS A 86 -9.17 3.93 -1.08
C CYS A 86 -7.65 3.98 -1.20
N GLU A 87 -7.15 4.95 -1.95
CA GLU A 87 -5.73 5.24 -2.08
C GLU A 87 -5.47 6.72 -1.78
N THR A 88 -4.26 7.03 -1.30
CA THR A 88 -3.83 8.41 -1.07
C THR A 88 -2.71 8.75 -2.05
N LEU A 89 -2.95 9.74 -2.89
CA LEU A 89 -1.97 10.33 -3.80
C LEU A 89 -1.31 11.54 -3.15
N ILE A 90 -0.02 11.44 -2.84
CA ILE A 90 0.76 12.57 -2.30
C ILE A 90 1.08 13.55 -3.43
N LEU A 91 0.83 14.85 -3.19
CA LEU A 91 1.06 15.92 -4.17
C LEU A 91 2.39 16.65 -3.95
N GLY A 92 2.82 16.77 -2.69
CA GLY A 92 3.98 17.57 -2.29
C GLY A 92 5.34 16.85 -2.44
N ARG A 93 6.42 17.64 -2.36
CA ARG A 93 7.78 17.12 -2.24
C ARG A 93 7.87 16.29 -0.96
N SER A 94 8.31 15.04 -1.06
CA SER A 94 8.77 14.29 0.09
C SER A 94 9.77 15.13 0.87
N ASN A 95 9.77 15.04 2.21
CA ASN A 95 10.82 15.66 3.04
C ASN A 95 12.22 15.03 2.79
N ASN A 96 12.32 14.09 1.84
CA ASN A 96 13.54 13.45 1.45
C ASN A 96 14.29 14.29 0.37
N PRO A 97 15.47 14.85 0.67
CA PRO A 97 16.27 15.62 -0.30
C PRO A 97 16.73 14.81 -1.52
N ASP A 98 16.61 13.47 -1.49
CA ASP A 98 16.91 12.58 -2.62
C ASP A 98 15.75 12.40 -3.62
N ASP A 99 14.53 12.88 -3.30
CA ASP A 99 13.35 12.79 -4.16
C ASP A 99 13.39 13.90 -5.23
N LYS A 100 14.36 13.77 -6.15
CA LYS A 100 14.58 14.73 -7.22
C LYS A 100 13.50 14.55 -8.29
N ASN A 101 12.53 15.47 -8.23
CA ASN A 101 11.45 15.77 -9.19
C ASN A 101 10.17 14.93 -9.02
N VAL A 102 9.17 15.55 -8.37
CA VAL A 102 7.77 15.11 -8.46
C VAL A 102 7.32 15.23 -9.91
N ASP A 103 6.95 14.11 -10.52
CA ASP A 103 6.40 14.04 -11.87
C ASP A 103 4.95 14.55 -11.89
N TYR A 104 4.80 15.85 -12.15
CA TYR A 104 3.50 16.51 -12.20
C TYR A 104 2.60 15.99 -13.34
N ASP A 105 3.17 15.47 -14.43
CA ASP A 105 2.39 14.90 -15.53
C ASP A 105 1.79 13.55 -15.16
N ARG A 106 2.55 12.73 -14.43
CA ARG A 106 2.03 11.49 -13.84
C ARG A 106 0.95 11.76 -12.80
N LEU A 107 1.14 12.74 -11.92
CA LEU A 107 0.11 13.15 -10.95
C LEU A 107 -1.18 13.60 -11.65
N TRP A 108 -1.05 14.48 -12.65
CA TRP A 108 -2.18 14.95 -13.44
C TRP A 108 -2.91 13.79 -14.11
N SER A 109 -2.18 12.88 -14.76
CA SER A 109 -2.75 11.72 -15.46
C SER A 109 -3.54 10.82 -14.51
N LYS A 110 -3.01 10.54 -13.32
CA LYS A 110 -3.72 9.75 -12.29
C LYS A 110 -5.04 10.40 -11.88
N LEU A 111 -5.01 11.69 -11.57
CA LEU A 111 -6.20 12.41 -11.15
C LEU A 111 -7.24 12.50 -12.29
N PHE A 112 -6.79 12.72 -13.53
CA PHE A 112 -7.66 12.74 -14.69
C PHE A 112 -8.33 11.38 -14.96
N ILE A 113 -7.60 10.28 -14.81
CA ILE A 113 -8.15 8.91 -14.89
C ILE A 113 -9.15 8.67 -13.76
N ALA A 114 -8.83 9.02 -12.51
CA ALA A 114 -9.75 8.88 -11.39
C ALA A 114 -11.07 9.62 -11.64
N ARG A 115 -10.99 10.84 -12.19
CA ARG A 115 -12.16 11.61 -12.62
C ARG A 115 -12.94 10.94 -13.74
N SER A 116 -12.29 10.41 -14.78
CA SER A 116 -12.98 9.75 -15.89
C SER A 116 -13.70 8.47 -15.47
N GLN A 117 -13.20 7.79 -14.44
CA GLN A 117 -13.85 6.64 -13.80
C GLN A 117 -14.97 7.02 -12.82
N GLY A 118 -15.14 8.32 -12.53
CA GLY A 118 -16.16 8.81 -11.59
C GLY A 118 -15.83 8.51 -10.13
N PHE A 119 -14.55 8.31 -9.79
CA PHE A 119 -14.13 8.06 -8.40
C PHE A 119 -14.34 9.29 -7.52
N LEU A 120 -14.65 9.04 -6.25
CA LEU A 120 -14.81 10.09 -5.25
C LEU A 120 -13.43 10.56 -4.81
N MET A 121 -13.21 11.87 -4.78
CA MET A 121 -11.92 12.46 -4.41
C MET A 121 -12.06 13.55 -3.35
N CYS A 122 -11.17 13.49 -2.36
CA CYS A 122 -11.03 14.50 -1.31
C CYS A 122 -9.58 14.97 -1.26
N ALA A 123 -9.35 16.27 -1.11
CA ALA A 123 -8.03 16.86 -1.06
C ALA A 123 -7.77 17.49 0.32
N MET A 124 -6.60 17.22 0.90
CA MET A 124 -6.19 17.82 2.16
C MET A 124 -5.39 19.09 1.91
N CYS A 125 -5.94 20.24 2.31
CA CYS A 125 -5.24 21.53 2.24
C CYS A 125 -4.31 21.66 3.43
N SER A 126 -3.02 21.46 3.19
CA SER A 126 -1.98 21.45 4.22
C SER A 126 -0.64 21.59 3.51
N ASN A 127 0.16 22.59 3.90
CA ASN A 127 1.55 22.67 3.49
C ASN A 127 2.33 23.49 4.53
N ASN A 128 3.22 22.82 5.26
CA ASN A 128 4.04 23.45 6.32
C ASN A 128 5.05 24.47 5.77
N LEU A 129 5.31 24.49 4.47
CA LEU A 129 6.19 25.46 3.80
C LEU A 129 5.47 26.77 3.45
N VAL A 130 4.14 26.82 3.59
CA VAL A 130 3.31 27.98 3.26
C VAL A 130 2.82 28.63 4.56
N SER A 131 2.96 29.95 4.67
CA SER A 131 2.53 30.67 5.87
C SER A 131 1.00 30.74 5.97
N LYS A 132 0.48 30.87 7.19
CA LYS A 132 -0.96 30.97 7.43
C LYS A 132 -1.57 32.18 6.73
N GLU A 133 -0.85 33.31 6.72
CA GLU A 133 -1.28 34.54 6.06
C GLU A 133 -1.41 34.36 4.54
N GLU A 134 -0.57 33.52 3.93
CA GLU A 134 -0.66 33.22 2.51
C GLU A 134 -1.91 32.39 2.18
N PHE A 135 -2.24 31.37 2.99
CA PHE A 135 -3.49 30.63 2.84
C PHE A 135 -4.71 31.55 2.94
N GLU A 136 -4.76 32.40 3.97
CA GLU A 136 -5.85 33.35 4.19
C GLU A 136 -5.96 34.36 3.05
N LYS A 137 -4.84 34.88 2.53
CA LYS A 137 -4.78 35.78 1.37
C LYS A 137 -5.46 35.17 0.15
N TYR A 138 -5.27 33.88 -0.10
CA TYR A 138 -5.89 33.17 -1.21
C TYR A 138 -7.25 32.55 -0.90
N GLY A 139 -7.80 32.81 0.30
CA GLY A 139 -9.11 32.32 0.73
C GLY A 139 -9.16 30.81 0.99
N LEU A 140 -8.01 30.19 1.26
CA LEU A 140 -7.89 28.77 1.62
C LEU A 140 -7.78 28.62 3.14
N LEU A 141 -8.39 27.55 3.65
CA LEU A 141 -8.28 27.11 5.05
C LEU A 141 -7.18 26.05 5.15
N ASN A 142 -6.17 26.32 6.00
CA ASN A 142 -5.11 25.37 6.31
C ASN A 142 -5.62 24.26 7.25
N ILE A 143 -5.09 23.05 7.09
CA ILE A 143 -5.49 21.83 7.81
C ILE A 143 -7.00 21.58 7.65
N HIS A 144 -7.45 21.56 6.39
CA HIS A 144 -8.87 21.41 6.06
C HIS A 144 -9.09 20.56 4.82
N ALA A 145 -10.13 19.73 4.86
CA ALA A 145 -10.49 18.86 3.75
C ALA A 145 -11.43 19.56 2.76
N TYR A 146 -11.14 19.40 1.47
CA TYR A 146 -11.95 19.89 0.35
C TYR A 146 -12.41 18.71 -0.49
N SER A 147 -13.62 18.77 -1.04
CA SER A 147 -14.04 17.79 -2.05
C SER A 147 -13.47 18.19 -3.41
N LEU A 148 -12.77 17.28 -4.09
CA LEU A 148 -12.30 17.49 -5.46
C LEU A 148 -13.40 16.98 -6.40
N GLN A 149 -14.11 17.92 -7.03
CA GLN A 149 -15.35 17.65 -7.76
C GLN A 149 -15.14 17.40 -9.25
N ASP A 150 -14.18 18.07 -9.86
CA ASP A 150 -13.92 17.94 -11.30
C ASP A 150 -12.48 18.30 -11.64
N ILE A 151 -12.00 17.79 -12.77
CA ILE A 151 -10.65 17.98 -13.28
C ILE A 151 -10.76 18.11 -14.79
N GLN A 152 -10.23 19.21 -15.32
CA GLN A 152 -10.41 19.57 -16.71
C GLN A 152 -9.13 20.10 -17.33
N GLN A 153 -8.95 19.80 -18.61
CA GLN A 153 -7.86 20.33 -19.43
C GLN A 153 -8.42 21.10 -20.61
N SER A 154 -7.79 22.21 -20.96
CA SER A 154 -8.11 22.91 -22.20
C SER A 154 -7.76 22.08 -23.44
N LYS A 155 -8.48 22.30 -24.54
CA LYS A 155 -8.30 21.55 -25.80
C LYS A 155 -6.90 21.67 -26.38
N ASP A 156 -6.22 22.78 -26.14
CA ASP A 156 -4.83 23.03 -26.54
C ASP A 156 -3.80 22.51 -25.52
N GLY A 157 -4.26 21.88 -24.43
CA GLY A 157 -3.43 21.31 -23.38
C GLY A 157 -2.80 22.31 -22.41
N ARG A 158 -2.92 23.62 -22.66
CA ARG A 158 -2.20 24.68 -21.92
C ARG A 158 -2.70 24.92 -20.50
N HIS A 159 -3.98 24.65 -20.23
CA HIS A 159 -4.60 24.91 -18.93
C HIS A 159 -5.09 23.62 -18.31
N ARG A 160 -4.60 23.33 -17.10
CA ARG A 160 -5.01 22.22 -16.25
C ARG A 160 -5.67 22.78 -15.01
N LEU A 161 -6.97 22.56 -14.86
CA LEU A 161 -7.81 23.15 -13.84
C LEU A 161 -8.46 22.07 -12.98
N VAL A 162 -8.59 22.35 -11.68
CA VAL A 162 -9.30 21.49 -10.73
C VAL A 162 -10.44 22.27 -10.07
N LYS A 163 -11.60 21.63 -9.91
CA LYS A 163 -12.79 22.18 -9.25
C LYS A 163 -12.87 21.61 -7.85
N LEU A 164 -12.79 22.47 -6.85
CA LEU A 164 -12.86 22.11 -5.44
C LEU A 164 -14.10 22.67 -4.79
N ARG A 165 -14.53 22.04 -3.70
CA ARG A 165 -15.59 22.54 -2.84
C ARG A 165 -15.15 22.56 -1.39
N ASN A 166 -15.27 23.71 -0.75
CA ASN A 166 -15.19 23.83 0.70
C ASN A 166 -16.49 23.29 1.34
N PRO A 167 -16.45 22.22 2.16
CA PRO A 167 -17.64 21.66 2.78
C PRO A 167 -18.39 22.63 3.71
N TRP A 168 -17.67 23.59 4.32
CA TRP A 168 -18.27 24.64 5.17
C TRP A 168 -19.00 25.71 4.36
N GLY A 169 -18.77 25.77 3.05
CA GLY A 169 -19.33 26.78 2.16
C GLY A 169 -18.84 28.19 2.49
N GLY A 170 -19.61 29.20 2.06
CA GLY A 170 -19.37 30.59 2.42
C GLY A 170 -18.26 31.29 1.61
N THR A 171 -17.54 32.22 2.27
CA THR A 171 -16.64 33.19 1.62
C THR A 171 -15.20 32.72 1.45
N HIS A 172 -14.79 31.63 2.11
CA HIS A 172 -13.44 31.06 1.98
C HIS A 172 -13.34 30.25 0.68
N ARG A 173 -13.05 30.97 -0.41
CA ARG A 173 -12.89 30.46 -1.77
C ARG A 173 -11.63 31.02 -2.38
N TRP A 174 -11.05 30.26 -3.30
CA TRP A 174 -9.87 30.67 -4.05
C TRP A 174 -10.04 32.04 -4.72
N THR A 175 -9.11 32.95 -4.46
CA THR A 175 -9.11 34.33 -5.00
C THR A 175 -8.04 34.57 -6.07
N GLY A 176 -7.18 33.60 -6.36
CA GLY A 176 -6.12 33.71 -7.36
C GLY A 176 -6.59 33.48 -8.81
N ASP A 177 -5.67 33.01 -9.65
CA ASP A 177 -5.94 32.70 -11.06
C ASP A 177 -7.09 31.70 -11.23
N TRP A 178 -7.96 31.91 -12.22
CA TRP A 178 -9.17 31.10 -12.43
C TRP A 178 -10.18 31.09 -11.28
N SER A 179 -10.02 31.96 -10.27
CA SER A 179 -11.09 32.30 -9.33
C SER A 179 -12.32 32.84 -10.06
N ASP A 180 -13.46 32.93 -9.34
CA ASP A 180 -14.73 33.39 -9.90
C ASP A 180 -14.65 34.77 -10.59
N GLN A 181 -13.72 35.62 -10.17
CA GLN A 181 -13.54 36.99 -10.66
C GLN A 181 -12.30 37.15 -11.58
N SER A 182 -11.60 36.05 -11.87
CA SER A 182 -10.36 36.10 -12.66
C SER A 182 -10.62 36.54 -14.10
N ARG A 183 -9.77 37.43 -14.61
CA ARG A 183 -9.79 37.89 -16.01
C ARG A 183 -9.42 36.77 -17.00
N LEU A 184 -8.75 35.72 -16.54
CA LEU A 184 -8.38 34.56 -17.37
C LEU A 184 -9.61 33.86 -17.99
N TRP A 185 -10.77 33.93 -17.33
CA TRP A 185 -12.03 33.46 -17.90
C TRP A 185 -12.52 34.30 -19.10
N LEU A 186 -12.18 35.59 -19.14
CA LEU A 186 -12.50 36.48 -20.28
C LEU A 186 -11.56 36.21 -21.46
N GLU A 187 -10.29 35.93 -21.18
CA GLU A 187 -9.27 35.60 -22.17
C GLU A 187 -9.49 34.20 -22.78
N ASN A 188 -10.21 33.32 -22.08
CA ASN A 188 -10.51 31.95 -22.51
C ASN A 188 -12.04 31.69 -22.55
N PRO A 189 -12.75 32.31 -23.51
CA PRO A 189 -14.22 32.28 -23.55
C PRO A 189 -14.80 30.87 -23.75
N ASP A 190 -14.08 29.97 -24.43
CA ASP A 190 -14.53 28.60 -24.64
C ASP A 190 -14.50 27.78 -23.34
N LEU A 191 -13.40 27.85 -22.58
CA LEU A 191 -13.31 27.24 -21.24
C LEU A 191 -14.34 27.82 -20.28
N ARG A 192 -14.53 29.14 -20.32
CA ARG A 192 -15.54 29.81 -19.51
C ARG A 192 -16.93 29.27 -19.82
N ARG A 193 -17.27 29.12 -21.10
CA ARG A 193 -18.57 28.54 -21.50
C ARG A 193 -18.67 27.11 -20.99
N GLU A 194 -17.67 26.27 -21.25
CA GLU A 194 -17.72 24.86 -20.85
C GLU A 194 -17.82 24.65 -19.33
N LEU A 195 -17.00 25.35 -18.55
CA LEU A 195 -16.79 25.07 -17.13
C LEU A 195 -17.65 25.92 -16.18
N LEU A 196 -18.18 27.07 -16.65
CA LEU A 196 -18.99 27.99 -15.84
C LEU A 196 -20.47 28.03 -16.24
N ASN A 197 -20.94 27.09 -17.07
CA ASN A 197 -22.33 27.02 -17.55
C ASN A 197 -23.39 26.76 -16.44
N GLU A 198 -22.98 26.36 -15.24
CA GLU A 198 -23.91 26.08 -14.13
C GLU A 198 -24.38 27.36 -13.42
N LYS A 199 -25.65 27.41 -13.00
CA LYS A 199 -26.18 28.48 -12.14
C LYS A 199 -25.43 28.47 -10.80
N ARG A 200 -24.38 29.27 -10.70
CA ARG A 200 -23.53 29.39 -9.52
C ARG A 200 -24.32 29.87 -8.31
N ASN A 201 -24.37 29.05 -7.26
CA ASN A 201 -24.85 29.50 -5.97
C ASN A 201 -23.66 30.07 -5.20
N LYS A 202 -23.60 31.39 -5.00
CA LYS A 202 -22.47 32.06 -4.31
C LYS A 202 -22.17 31.53 -2.88
N ARG A 203 -23.00 30.65 -2.32
CA ARG A 203 -22.86 30.06 -0.99
C ARG A 203 -22.38 28.60 -0.99
N ASP A 204 -22.19 27.97 -2.15
CA ASP A 204 -21.86 26.55 -2.26
C ASP A 204 -20.41 26.17 -1.91
N GLY A 205 -19.51 27.18 -1.84
CA GLY A 205 -18.09 27.00 -1.55
C GLY A 205 -17.28 26.41 -2.69
N VAL A 206 -17.84 26.39 -3.91
CA VAL A 206 -17.22 25.79 -5.10
C VAL A 206 -16.34 26.80 -5.82
N PHE A 207 -15.15 26.38 -6.26
CA PHE A 207 -14.23 27.21 -7.04
C PHE A 207 -13.33 26.36 -7.94
N TRP A 208 -12.81 26.98 -9.00
CA TRP A 208 -11.76 26.42 -9.85
C TRP A 208 -10.41 27.02 -9.47
N MET A 209 -9.34 26.25 -9.63
CA MET A 209 -7.96 26.73 -9.49
C MET A 209 -7.00 26.01 -10.45
N PRO A 210 -5.83 26.59 -10.77
CA PRO A 210 -4.78 25.91 -11.53
C PRO A 210 -4.26 24.67 -10.80
N PHE A 211 -3.95 23.61 -11.55
CA PHE A 211 -3.28 22.42 -11.02
C PHE A 211 -1.95 22.75 -10.32
N VAL A 212 -1.18 23.69 -10.87
CA VAL A 212 0.09 24.13 -10.26
C VAL A 212 -0.11 24.77 -8.88
N SER A 213 -1.18 25.54 -8.70
CA SER A 213 -1.55 26.11 -7.41
C SER A 213 -2.07 25.01 -6.48
N PHE A 214 -2.83 24.06 -7.01
CA PHE A 214 -3.35 22.93 -6.23
C PHE A 214 -2.22 22.12 -5.59
N VAL A 215 -1.20 21.73 -6.37
CA VAL A 215 -0.05 20.99 -5.84
C VAL A 215 0.78 21.82 -4.84
N LYS A 216 0.76 23.15 -4.94
CA LYS A 216 1.43 24.03 -3.97
C LYS A 216 0.72 24.05 -2.61
N TYR A 217 -0.61 24.11 -2.58
CA TYR A 217 -1.36 24.34 -1.34
C TYR A 217 -1.92 23.05 -0.69
N PHE A 218 -1.97 21.95 -1.42
CA PHE A 218 -2.55 20.68 -0.96
C PHE A 218 -1.49 19.61 -0.77
N GLU A 219 -1.62 18.83 0.31
CA GLU A 219 -0.68 17.78 0.71
C GLU A 219 -0.91 16.50 -0.11
N CYS A 220 -2.17 16.10 -0.22
CA CYS A 220 -2.56 14.84 -0.83
C CYS A 220 -4.00 14.86 -1.35
N VAL A 221 -4.33 13.87 -2.18
CA VAL A 221 -5.69 13.53 -2.62
C VAL A 221 -5.99 12.10 -2.21
N ASP A 222 -7.05 11.92 -1.42
CA ASP A 222 -7.65 10.63 -1.14
C ASP A 222 -8.65 10.30 -2.26
N ILE A 223 -8.45 9.16 -2.92
CA ILE A 223 -9.26 8.65 -4.03
C ILE A 223 -9.97 7.39 -3.54
N CYS A 224 -11.30 7.40 -3.56
CA CYS A 224 -12.14 6.26 -3.26
C CYS A 224 -12.68 5.68 -4.58
N LYS A 225 -12.22 4.47 -4.92
CA LYS A 225 -12.55 3.75 -6.15
C LYS A 225 -13.96 3.14 -6.08
N LEU A 226 -14.96 3.97 -5.83
CA LEU A 226 -16.35 3.55 -5.82
C LEU A 226 -16.79 3.25 -7.25
N ARG A 227 -16.91 1.96 -7.58
CA ARG A 227 -17.32 1.48 -8.90
C ARG A 227 -18.77 1.03 -8.88
N HIS A 228 -19.51 1.42 -9.93
CA HIS A 228 -20.87 0.96 -10.16
C HIS A 228 -20.84 -0.33 -10.98
N ASN A 229 -21.78 -1.25 -10.73
CA ASN A 229 -21.94 -2.51 -11.46
C ASN A 229 -20.72 -3.47 -11.37
N TRP A 230 -19.93 -3.34 -10.32
CA TRP A 230 -18.88 -4.30 -10.00
C TRP A 230 -19.38 -5.35 -9.01
N TYR A 231 -18.81 -6.55 -9.10
CA TYR A 231 -19.06 -7.65 -8.17
C TYR A 231 -18.11 -7.56 -7.00
N GLU A 232 -18.59 -7.95 -5.82
CA GLU A 232 -17.81 -7.97 -4.59
C GLU A 232 -17.86 -9.38 -3.98
N VAL A 233 -16.67 -9.91 -3.66
CA VAL A 233 -16.51 -11.10 -2.84
C VAL A 233 -15.64 -10.75 -1.64
N ARG A 234 -16.07 -11.15 -0.44
CA ARG A 234 -15.31 -10.98 0.81
C ARG A 234 -15.17 -12.32 1.50
N ASP A 235 -13.99 -12.57 2.05
CA ASP A 235 -13.77 -13.72 2.91
C ASP A 235 -12.83 -13.39 4.07
N SER A 236 -13.08 -14.03 5.20
CA SER A 236 -12.37 -13.86 6.47
C SER A 236 -11.65 -15.15 6.85
N ALA A 237 -10.34 -15.10 7.07
CA ALA A 237 -9.56 -16.28 7.43
C ALA A 237 -8.31 -15.98 8.27
N ASN A 238 -7.67 -17.03 8.77
CA ASN A 238 -6.38 -16.94 9.46
C ASN A 238 -5.23 -17.05 8.45
N PHE A 239 -4.14 -16.28 8.60
CA PHE A 239 -2.97 -16.41 7.73
C PHE A 239 -2.37 -17.83 7.76
N TYR A 240 -2.33 -18.45 8.94
CA TYR A 240 -1.72 -19.75 9.22
C TYR A 240 -2.74 -20.70 9.87
N PRO A 241 -3.67 -21.29 9.09
CA PRO A 241 -4.79 -22.07 9.62
C PRO A 241 -4.37 -23.39 10.28
N ALA A 242 -3.14 -23.86 10.04
CA ALA A 242 -2.55 -25.04 10.66
C ALA A 242 -1.01 -24.92 10.63
N PRO A 243 -0.27 -25.72 11.43
CA PRO A 243 1.19 -25.74 11.37
C PRO A 243 1.69 -26.01 9.95
N ASN A 244 2.66 -25.22 9.51
CA ASN A 244 3.28 -25.30 8.18
C ASN A 244 2.30 -25.15 7.00
N MET A 245 1.15 -24.53 7.22
CA MET A 245 0.15 -24.26 6.20
C MET A 245 -0.21 -22.78 6.20
N ILE A 246 -0.39 -22.21 5.03
CA ILE A 246 -0.92 -20.87 4.84
C ILE A 246 -2.26 -20.92 4.13
N GLN A 247 -3.09 -19.92 4.42
CA GLN A 247 -4.38 -19.75 3.78
C GLN A 247 -4.22 -18.95 2.47
N ALA A 248 -4.66 -19.54 1.37
CA ALA A 248 -4.70 -18.90 0.04
C ALA A 248 -6.08 -19.08 -0.60
N TYR A 249 -6.26 -18.52 -1.80
CA TYR A 249 -7.50 -18.65 -2.57
C TYR A 249 -7.21 -19.04 -4.00
N TYR A 250 -7.92 -20.05 -4.51
CA TYR A 250 -7.98 -20.32 -5.93
C TYR A 250 -8.97 -19.36 -6.57
N LEU A 251 -8.52 -18.62 -7.59
CA LEU A 251 -9.31 -17.65 -8.34
C LEU A 251 -9.46 -18.15 -9.78
N HIS A 252 -10.69 -18.45 -10.18
CA HIS A 252 -11.00 -18.82 -11.56
C HIS A 252 -11.77 -17.69 -12.26
N LEU A 253 -11.24 -17.27 -13.41
CA LEU A 253 -11.78 -16.21 -14.24
C LEU A 253 -12.23 -16.76 -15.59
N SER A 254 -13.54 -16.71 -15.87
CA SER A 254 -14.11 -17.14 -17.15
C SER A 254 -13.84 -16.15 -18.29
N THR A 255 -13.68 -14.87 -17.96
CA THR A 255 -13.38 -13.78 -18.89
C THR A 255 -12.24 -12.93 -18.34
N ALA A 256 -11.61 -12.16 -19.23
CA ALA A 256 -10.63 -11.19 -18.79
C ALA A 256 -11.30 -10.14 -17.88
N THR A 257 -10.72 -9.92 -16.71
CA THR A 257 -11.38 -9.27 -15.58
C THR A 257 -10.43 -8.28 -14.93
N GLU A 258 -10.88 -7.03 -14.81
CA GLU A 258 -10.27 -6.02 -13.95
C GLU A 258 -10.66 -6.28 -12.49
N LEU A 259 -9.68 -6.18 -11.59
CA LEU A 259 -9.77 -6.48 -10.16
C LEU A 259 -9.21 -5.34 -9.31
N ASP A 260 -9.88 -5.03 -8.21
CA ASP A 260 -9.34 -4.29 -7.08
C ASP A 260 -9.36 -5.24 -5.86
N ILE A 261 -8.20 -5.53 -5.26
CA ILE A 261 -8.05 -6.45 -4.13
C ILE A 261 -7.61 -5.67 -2.90
N THR A 262 -8.32 -5.83 -1.78
CA THR A 262 -7.92 -5.28 -0.49
C THR A 262 -7.69 -6.39 0.53
N LEU A 263 -6.64 -6.25 1.35
CA LEU A 263 -6.34 -7.16 2.44
C LEU A 263 -6.30 -6.36 3.75
N HIS A 264 -7.18 -6.74 4.68
CA HIS A 264 -7.34 -6.13 5.98
C HIS A 264 -6.90 -7.11 7.06
N ARG A 265 -5.94 -6.75 7.91
CA ARG A 265 -5.60 -7.58 9.07
C ARG A 265 -6.52 -7.25 10.25
N LYS A 266 -7.10 -8.29 10.86
CA LYS A 266 -7.92 -8.17 12.07
C LYS A 266 -7.04 -7.96 13.30
N ILE A 267 -7.49 -7.15 14.24
CA ILE A 267 -6.77 -6.90 15.49
C ILE A 267 -7.59 -7.45 16.65
N SER A 268 -7.02 -8.39 17.40
CA SER A 268 -7.66 -8.91 18.60
C SER A 268 -7.79 -7.82 19.68
N LYS A 269 -9.02 -7.63 20.18
CA LYS A 269 -9.38 -6.64 21.22
C LYS A 269 -8.58 -6.78 22.52
N ASN A 270 -7.99 -7.95 22.77
CA ASN A 270 -7.27 -8.27 23.99
C ASN A 270 -5.77 -7.96 23.93
N LEU A 271 -5.25 -7.56 22.78
CA LEU A 271 -3.83 -7.31 22.60
C LEU A 271 -3.60 -5.81 22.46
N ARG A 272 -3.27 -5.16 23.59
CA ARG A 272 -2.47 -3.92 23.63
C ARG A 272 -1.05 -4.16 23.10
N ILE A 273 -0.88 -5.03 22.10
CA ILE A 273 0.37 -5.17 21.38
C ILE A 273 0.48 -3.91 20.53
N HIS A 274 1.19 -2.95 21.10
CA HIS A 274 1.81 -1.84 20.40
C HIS A 274 2.21 -2.27 19.00
N ARG A 275 1.70 -1.56 17.99
CA ARG A 275 2.24 -1.46 16.61
C ARG A 275 3.10 -2.66 16.23
N SER A 276 2.48 -3.81 15.98
CA SER A 276 3.21 -5.00 15.53
C SER A 276 4.07 -4.64 14.30
N ASP A 277 5.36 -4.99 14.29
CA ASP A 277 6.30 -4.79 13.17
C ASP A 277 5.95 -5.60 11.89
N LEU A 278 4.75 -6.17 11.87
CA LEU A 278 4.21 -6.99 10.81
C LEU A 278 3.83 -6.13 9.61
N SER A 279 4.19 -6.62 8.43
CA SER A 279 3.83 -6.01 7.16
C SER A 279 2.96 -6.95 6.34
N LEU A 280 2.00 -6.37 5.64
CA LEU A 280 1.07 -7.08 4.77
C LEU A 280 1.58 -7.02 3.32
N CYS A 281 1.32 -8.09 2.59
CA CYS A 281 1.38 -8.13 1.13
C CYS A 281 0.27 -9.04 0.61
N VAL A 282 -0.29 -8.74 -0.55
CA VAL A 282 -1.15 -9.66 -1.29
C VAL A 282 -0.60 -9.77 -2.70
N ALA A 283 -0.49 -11.01 -3.18
CA ALA A 283 -0.06 -11.30 -4.54
C ALA A 283 -1.07 -12.20 -5.24
N VAL A 284 -1.27 -12.00 -6.53
CA VAL A 284 -1.93 -12.97 -7.40
C VAL A 284 -0.84 -13.65 -8.20
N ILE A 285 -0.78 -14.97 -8.13
CA ILE A 285 0.26 -15.79 -8.74
C ILE A 285 -0.35 -16.82 -9.69
N ASN A 286 0.38 -17.10 -10.77
CA ASN A 286 0.15 -18.29 -11.56
C ASN A 286 1.08 -19.39 -11.03
N MET A 287 0.50 -20.46 -10.52
CA MET A 287 1.24 -21.56 -9.93
C MET A 287 0.63 -22.91 -10.28
N GLU A 288 1.46 -23.95 -10.23
CA GLU A 288 1.05 -25.33 -10.45
C GLU A 288 1.62 -26.22 -9.36
N GLU A 289 0.82 -27.18 -8.90
CA GLU A 289 1.26 -28.25 -8.04
C GLU A 289 2.05 -29.29 -8.83
N GLN A 290 3.30 -29.45 -8.47
CA GLN A 290 4.20 -30.48 -8.95
C GLN A 290 4.04 -31.76 -8.10
N SER A 291 4.66 -32.85 -8.55
CA SER A 291 4.66 -34.11 -7.79
C SER A 291 5.13 -33.92 -6.32
N ARG A 292 4.52 -34.66 -5.40
CA ARG A 292 4.81 -34.65 -3.94
C ARG A 292 4.49 -33.32 -3.23
N GLY A 293 3.43 -32.63 -3.66
CA GLY A 293 2.89 -31.43 -3.01
C GLY A 293 3.81 -30.21 -3.10
N SER A 294 4.78 -30.22 -4.02
CA SER A 294 5.66 -29.08 -4.27
C SER A 294 4.99 -28.15 -5.26
N TYR A 295 5.27 -26.85 -5.19
CA TYR A 295 4.58 -25.86 -6.00
C TYR A 295 5.61 -25.05 -6.78
N ARG A 296 5.28 -24.74 -8.03
CA ARG A 296 6.10 -23.90 -8.88
C ARG A 296 5.32 -22.66 -9.25
N ILE A 297 5.92 -21.49 -9.04
CA ILE A 297 5.35 -20.20 -9.43
C ILE A 297 5.93 -19.81 -10.79
N TYR A 298 5.04 -19.55 -11.76
CA TYR A 298 5.37 -19.17 -13.13
C TYR A 298 5.36 -17.66 -13.34
N SER A 299 4.43 -16.94 -12.70
CA SER A 299 4.33 -15.49 -12.78
C SER A 299 3.61 -14.90 -11.57
N ILE A 300 3.79 -13.61 -11.35
CA ILE A 300 3.15 -12.82 -10.28
C ILE A 300 2.48 -11.62 -10.96
N PRO A 301 1.34 -11.80 -11.65
CA PRO A 301 0.73 -10.73 -12.45
C PRO A 301 0.29 -9.51 -11.64
N ILE A 302 -0.12 -9.69 -10.38
CA ILE A 302 -0.56 -8.61 -9.49
C ILE A 302 0.14 -8.75 -8.15
N ILE A 303 0.64 -7.65 -7.61
CA ILE A 303 1.23 -7.59 -6.27
C ILE A 303 0.98 -6.23 -5.64
N SER A 304 0.66 -6.20 -4.36
CA SER A 304 0.59 -4.96 -3.58
C SER A 304 1.98 -4.48 -3.16
N GLN A 305 2.13 -3.18 -2.93
CA GLN A 305 3.26 -2.67 -2.14
C GLN A 305 3.21 -3.29 -0.73
N ARG A 306 4.28 -3.98 -0.32
CA ARG A 306 4.40 -4.44 1.07
C ARG A 306 4.42 -3.23 2.00
N ALA A 307 3.56 -3.22 3.00
CA ALA A 307 3.47 -2.11 3.95
C ALA A 307 3.18 -2.57 5.38
N GLN A 308 3.76 -1.88 6.37
CA GLN A 308 3.40 -2.01 7.80
C GLN A 308 2.10 -1.25 8.10
N HIS A 309 1.05 -1.60 7.37
CA HIS A 309 -0.26 -1.01 7.48
C HIS A 309 -1.30 -2.10 7.79
N LYS A 310 -2.43 -1.71 8.37
CA LYS A 310 -3.53 -2.65 8.68
C LYS A 310 -4.32 -3.06 7.44
N LEU A 311 -4.24 -2.24 6.41
CA LEU A 311 -4.95 -2.37 5.14
C LEU A 311 -3.95 -2.12 4.02
N ILE A 312 -3.93 -3.01 3.04
CA ILE A 312 -3.25 -2.79 1.76
C ILE A 312 -4.23 -3.02 0.63
N SER A 313 -4.02 -2.33 -0.47
CA SER A 313 -4.78 -2.53 -1.70
C SER A 313 -3.85 -2.70 -2.87
N THR A 314 -4.33 -3.42 -3.87
CA THR A 314 -3.70 -3.51 -5.19
C THR A 314 -4.79 -3.69 -6.22
N ASP A 315 -4.47 -3.38 -7.47
CA ASP A 315 -5.37 -3.49 -8.58
C ASP A 315 -4.64 -4.04 -9.79
N GLY A 316 -5.41 -4.59 -10.72
CA GLY A 316 -4.84 -5.10 -11.95
C GLY A 316 -5.86 -5.74 -12.85
N TYR A 317 -5.39 -6.10 -14.03
CA TYR A 317 -6.18 -6.76 -15.05
C TYR A 317 -5.62 -8.16 -15.29
N LEU A 318 -6.49 -9.17 -15.23
CA LEU A 318 -6.12 -10.56 -15.50
C LEU A 318 -6.87 -11.06 -16.73
N SER A 319 -6.19 -11.85 -17.56
CA SER A 319 -6.84 -12.64 -18.59
C SER A 319 -7.71 -13.75 -17.98
N ALA A 320 -8.61 -14.33 -18.77
CA ALA A 320 -9.30 -15.55 -18.37
C ALA A 320 -8.28 -16.66 -18.01
N GLY A 321 -8.56 -17.42 -16.97
CA GLY A 321 -7.67 -18.45 -16.47
C GLY A 321 -7.78 -18.69 -14.97
N ALA A 322 -6.87 -19.50 -14.45
CA ALA A 322 -6.77 -19.86 -13.05
C ALA A 322 -5.55 -19.23 -12.39
N TYR A 323 -5.75 -18.70 -11.20
CA TYR A 323 -4.74 -18.02 -10.40
C TYR A 323 -4.86 -18.41 -8.93
N VAL A 324 -3.83 -18.15 -8.16
CA VAL A 324 -3.88 -18.24 -6.69
C VAL A 324 -3.65 -16.86 -6.10
N ILE A 325 -4.53 -16.44 -5.21
CA ILE A 325 -4.34 -15.25 -4.39
C ILE A 325 -3.66 -15.65 -3.09
N LEU A 326 -2.55 -14.99 -2.81
CA LEU A 326 -1.65 -15.27 -1.70
C LEU A 326 -1.61 -14.08 -0.73
N PRO A 327 -2.41 -14.09 0.34
CA PRO A 327 -2.27 -13.18 1.46
C PRO A 327 -1.01 -13.53 2.25
N LEU A 328 -0.15 -12.54 2.48
CA LEU A 328 1.15 -12.72 3.11
C LEU A 328 1.31 -11.79 4.30
N LEU A 329 1.88 -12.32 5.38
CA LEU A 329 2.19 -11.60 6.60
C LEU A 329 3.68 -11.77 6.90
N PHE A 330 4.44 -10.69 6.78
CA PHE A 330 5.88 -10.71 7.02
C PHE A 330 6.21 -10.15 8.40
N ASN A 331 7.00 -10.90 9.18
CA ASN A 331 7.65 -10.40 10.39
C ASN A 331 9.17 -10.39 10.19
N PRO A 332 9.87 -9.26 10.41
CA PRO A 332 11.34 -9.22 10.36
C PRO A 332 12.05 -10.16 11.36
N THR A 333 11.36 -10.64 12.40
CA THR A 333 11.93 -11.48 13.46
C THR A 333 11.37 -12.91 13.47
N ASN A 334 10.63 -13.31 12.43
CA ASN A 334 9.97 -14.62 12.24
C ASN A 334 9.03 -15.10 13.37
N LYS A 335 8.73 -14.28 14.39
CA LYS A 335 7.74 -14.61 15.43
C LYS A 335 6.38 -14.04 15.08
N ILE A 336 5.60 -14.77 14.29
CA ILE A 336 4.22 -14.37 13.99
C ILE A 336 3.35 -14.72 15.21
N PRO A 337 2.56 -13.77 15.75
CA PRO A 337 1.66 -14.06 16.87
C PRO A 337 0.64 -15.14 16.51
N ASP A 338 0.29 -15.98 17.48
CA ASP A 338 -0.82 -16.91 17.34
C ASP A 338 -2.11 -16.15 17.03
N ASN A 339 -2.93 -16.70 16.13
CA ASN A 339 -4.24 -16.17 15.78
C ASN A 339 -4.24 -14.81 15.04
N THR A 340 -3.47 -14.73 13.94
CA THR A 340 -3.48 -13.59 13.02
C THR A 340 -4.53 -13.77 11.92
N ASP A 341 -5.68 -13.12 12.10
CA ASP A 341 -6.76 -13.16 11.12
C ASP A 341 -6.70 -11.98 10.14
N TYR A 342 -7.32 -12.16 8.99
CA TYR A 342 -7.52 -11.13 7.98
C TYR A 342 -8.89 -11.26 7.31
N THR A 343 -9.23 -10.22 6.55
CA THR A 343 -10.32 -10.21 5.59
C THR A 343 -9.78 -9.74 4.26
N ILE A 344 -10.06 -10.51 3.22
CA ILE A 344 -9.78 -10.13 1.84
C ILE A 344 -11.10 -9.67 1.19
N ALA A 345 -11.02 -8.61 0.41
CA ALA A 345 -12.11 -8.19 -0.46
C ALA A 345 -11.61 -8.10 -1.90
N ILE A 346 -12.42 -8.62 -2.81
CA ILE A 346 -12.14 -8.60 -4.25
C ILE A 346 -13.32 -7.90 -4.91
N HIS A 347 -13.05 -6.74 -5.48
CA HIS A 347 -13.97 -6.06 -6.38
C HIS A 347 -13.57 -6.38 -7.81
N SER A 348 -14.54 -6.74 -8.62
CA SER A 348 -14.29 -7.28 -9.96
C SER A 348 -15.30 -6.79 -10.98
N SER A 349 -14.81 -6.51 -12.19
CA SER A 349 -15.65 -6.11 -13.32
C SER A 349 -16.62 -7.21 -13.81
N HIS A 350 -16.31 -8.47 -13.51
CA HIS A 350 -17.10 -9.65 -13.88
C HIS A 350 -17.18 -10.60 -12.67
N VAL A 351 -18.15 -11.52 -12.68
CA VAL A 351 -18.26 -12.54 -11.63
C VAL A 351 -16.98 -13.38 -11.59
N VAL A 352 -16.44 -13.56 -10.40
CA VAL A 352 -15.28 -14.40 -10.15
C VAL A 352 -15.67 -15.60 -9.30
N ASP A 353 -15.01 -16.73 -9.53
CA ASP A 353 -15.12 -17.90 -8.67
C ASP A 353 -13.90 -17.95 -7.74
N LEU A 354 -14.17 -18.01 -6.43
CA LEU A 354 -13.16 -17.91 -5.38
C LEU A 354 -13.32 -19.09 -4.41
N GLU A 355 -12.32 -19.95 -4.39
CA GLU A 355 -12.28 -21.11 -3.50
C GLU A 355 -11.16 -20.97 -2.47
N ARG A 356 -11.46 -21.27 -1.22
CA ARG A 356 -10.49 -21.26 -0.13
C ARG A 356 -9.61 -22.51 -0.18
N ILE A 357 -8.29 -22.35 -0.31
CA ILE A 357 -7.33 -23.46 -0.37
C ILE A 357 -6.23 -23.34 0.70
N ARG A 358 -5.70 -24.47 1.16
CA ARG A 358 -4.56 -24.48 2.10
C ARG A 358 -3.33 -24.99 1.36
N ILE A 359 -2.24 -24.25 1.45
CA ILE A 359 -0.98 -24.61 0.79
C ILE A 359 0.16 -24.62 1.82
N PRO A 360 1.21 -25.46 1.62
CA PRO A 360 2.36 -25.51 2.52
C PRO A 360 3.08 -24.15 2.62
N SER A 361 3.46 -23.74 3.83
CA SER A 361 4.17 -22.48 4.14
C SER A 361 5.45 -22.28 3.34
N ARG A 362 6.16 -23.36 2.94
CA ARG A 362 7.34 -23.28 2.06
C ARG A 362 7.14 -22.50 0.76
N ILE A 363 5.89 -22.30 0.32
CA ILE A 363 5.57 -21.45 -0.84
C ILE A 363 6.00 -20.00 -0.62
N GLU A 364 6.07 -19.50 0.62
CA GLU A 364 6.52 -18.13 0.92
C GLU A 364 7.97 -17.91 0.45
N ARG A 365 8.84 -18.92 0.62
CA ARG A 365 10.21 -18.90 0.12
C ARG A 365 10.25 -18.88 -1.40
N GLU A 366 9.51 -19.77 -2.06
CA GLU A 366 9.43 -19.82 -3.53
C GLU A 366 8.89 -18.49 -4.09
N PHE A 367 7.88 -17.92 -3.44
CA PHE A 367 7.32 -16.63 -3.77
C PHE A 367 8.38 -15.52 -3.70
N LEU A 368 9.09 -15.39 -2.58
CA LEU A 368 10.13 -14.36 -2.44
C LEU A 368 11.25 -14.53 -3.47
N ILE A 369 11.69 -15.76 -3.73
CA ILE A 369 12.68 -16.05 -4.77
C ILE A 369 12.19 -15.56 -6.14
N LYS A 370 10.96 -15.92 -6.54
CA LYS A 370 10.40 -15.50 -7.83
C LYS A 370 10.13 -14.00 -7.89
N PHE A 371 9.76 -13.41 -6.77
CA PHE A 371 9.56 -11.98 -6.67
C PHE A 371 10.86 -11.21 -6.92
N CYS A 372 11.98 -11.64 -6.31
CA CYS A 372 13.30 -11.09 -6.60
C CYS A 372 13.70 -11.27 -8.07
N ILE A 373 13.45 -12.45 -8.66
CA ILE A 373 13.82 -12.71 -10.07
C ILE A 373 13.00 -11.86 -11.05
N PHE A 374 11.71 -11.68 -10.79
CA PHE A 374 10.81 -10.96 -11.71
C PHE A 374 10.83 -9.44 -11.54
N TYR A 375 11.10 -8.93 -10.33
CA TYR A 375 10.97 -7.52 -10.02
C TYR A 375 12.21 -6.89 -9.37
N GLY A 376 13.21 -7.69 -9.02
CA GLY A 376 14.49 -7.19 -8.48
C GLY A 376 15.42 -6.73 -9.58
N ASP A 377 16.20 -5.69 -9.27
CA ASP A 377 17.24 -5.21 -10.17
C ASP A 377 18.44 -6.15 -10.09
N GLN A 378 18.94 -6.59 -11.24
CA GLN A 378 20.17 -7.39 -11.28
C GLN A 378 21.37 -6.49 -11.06
N VAL A 379 22.08 -6.68 -9.95
CA VAL A 379 23.28 -5.92 -9.62
C VAL A 379 24.49 -6.61 -10.24
N ARG A 380 25.19 -5.90 -11.12
CA ARG A 380 26.51 -6.33 -11.62
C ARG A 380 27.55 -5.90 -10.61
N LEU A 381 28.17 -6.85 -9.93
CA LEU A 381 29.34 -6.57 -9.13
C LEU A 381 30.57 -6.58 -10.04
N THR A 382 31.32 -5.49 -10.03
CA THR A 382 32.64 -5.46 -10.66
C THR A 382 33.62 -6.15 -9.73
N ASN A 383 34.04 -7.37 -10.05
CA ASN A 383 35.18 -7.98 -9.37
C ASN A 383 36.38 -7.04 -9.52
N HIS A 384 36.94 -6.56 -8.40
CA HIS A 384 38.14 -5.72 -8.43
C HIS A 384 39.38 -6.48 -8.94
N SER A 385 39.26 -7.79 -9.19
CA SER A 385 40.34 -8.67 -9.64
C SER A 385 40.36 -9.02 -11.13
N ASP A 386 39.30 -8.75 -11.92
CA ASP A 386 39.25 -9.19 -13.33
C ASP A 386 39.17 -8.04 -14.33
N ARG A 387 40.23 -7.94 -15.15
CA ARG A 387 40.34 -7.01 -16.29
C ARG A 387 39.67 -7.55 -17.58
N ASP A 388 39.05 -8.72 -17.55
CA ASP A 388 38.39 -9.34 -18.71
C ASP A 388 36.89 -9.50 -18.50
N ALA A 389 36.13 -8.45 -18.85
CA ALA A 389 34.66 -8.37 -18.73
C ALA A 389 33.88 -9.28 -19.71
N SER A 390 34.44 -10.41 -20.15
CA SER A 390 33.87 -11.28 -21.19
C SER A 390 33.36 -12.65 -20.71
N GLN A 391 33.66 -13.06 -19.48
CA GLN A 391 33.08 -14.27 -18.87
C GLN A 391 32.32 -13.90 -17.59
N SER A 392 31.01 -14.15 -17.57
CA SER A 392 30.23 -14.11 -16.34
C SER A 392 30.73 -15.24 -15.44
N ASP A 393 31.12 -14.90 -14.21
CA ASP A 393 31.56 -15.82 -13.16
C ASP A 393 30.44 -16.74 -12.62
N GLY A 394 29.26 -16.72 -13.26
CA GLY A 394 28.11 -17.56 -12.94
C GLY A 394 27.34 -17.08 -11.71
N VAL A 395 27.65 -15.92 -11.15
CA VAL A 395 26.94 -15.37 -9.98
C VAL A 395 25.99 -14.26 -10.42
N CYS A 396 24.77 -14.28 -9.90
CA CYS A 396 23.79 -13.23 -10.14
C CYS A 396 23.19 -12.77 -8.81
N VAL A 397 23.23 -11.48 -8.54
CA VAL A 397 22.63 -10.87 -7.34
C VAL A 397 21.43 -10.03 -7.75
N TYR A 398 20.30 -10.27 -7.10
CA TYR A 398 19.07 -9.53 -7.30
C TYR A 398 18.80 -8.66 -6.08
N GLU A 399 18.56 -7.38 -6.34
CA GLU A 399 18.20 -6.40 -5.33
C GLU A 399 16.73 -6.00 -5.50
N LEU A 400 15.87 -6.46 -4.59
CA LEU A 400 14.45 -6.13 -4.62
C LEU A 400 14.14 -4.98 -3.65
N LYS A 401 13.88 -3.81 -4.23
CA LYS A 401 13.33 -2.62 -3.56
C LYS A 401 11.93 -2.24 -4.06
N LYS A 402 11.62 -2.58 -5.32
CA LYS A 402 10.32 -2.29 -5.93
C LYS A 402 9.23 -3.11 -5.24
N TYR A 403 8.08 -2.49 -4.95
CA TYR A 403 6.95 -3.11 -4.23
C TYR A 403 7.28 -3.59 -2.80
N TRP A 404 8.46 -3.24 -2.27
CA TRP A 404 8.93 -3.70 -0.98
C TRP A 404 9.40 -2.50 -0.14
N ASP A 405 8.70 -2.17 0.96
CA ASP A 405 9.18 -1.18 1.93
C ASP A 405 10.36 -1.79 2.73
N GLY A 406 11.55 -1.81 2.12
CA GLY A 406 12.70 -2.57 2.60
C GLY A 406 13.74 -2.90 1.51
N LEU A 407 14.48 -3.98 1.74
CA LEU A 407 15.38 -4.62 0.78
C LEU A 407 15.19 -6.14 0.85
N VAL A 408 15.26 -6.85 -0.27
CA VAL A 408 15.55 -8.30 -0.28
C VAL A 408 16.72 -8.56 -1.21
N LEU A 409 17.70 -9.31 -0.73
CA LEU A 409 18.83 -9.77 -1.55
C LEU A 409 18.71 -11.27 -1.81
N LEU A 410 18.69 -11.62 -3.09
CA LEU A 410 18.76 -12.99 -3.59
C LEU A 410 20.05 -13.18 -4.37
N VAL A 411 20.76 -14.27 -4.09
CA VAL A 411 21.95 -14.68 -4.85
C VAL A 411 21.63 -15.97 -5.58
N GLU A 412 21.86 -16.01 -6.89
CA GLU A 412 21.92 -17.24 -7.68
C GLU A 412 23.38 -17.58 -7.99
N ASN A 413 23.86 -18.71 -7.46
CA ASN A 413 25.15 -19.29 -7.81
C ASN A 413 24.94 -20.35 -8.89
N ARG A 414 25.19 -19.98 -10.15
CA ARG A 414 25.16 -20.89 -11.31
C ARG A 414 26.54 -21.43 -11.65
N HIS A 415 27.55 -21.17 -10.81
CA HIS A 415 28.87 -21.76 -10.98
C HIS A 415 28.78 -23.27 -10.72
N PRO A 416 29.42 -24.13 -11.55
CA PRO A 416 29.26 -25.59 -11.47
C PRO A 416 29.89 -26.22 -10.22
N SER A 417 30.95 -25.62 -9.67
CA SER A 417 31.78 -26.26 -8.63
C SER A 417 32.27 -25.35 -7.49
N LYS A 418 31.93 -24.06 -7.49
CA LYS A 418 32.45 -23.08 -6.51
C LYS A 418 31.32 -22.59 -5.63
N TYR A 419 31.60 -22.45 -4.35
CA TYR A 419 30.73 -21.80 -3.40
C TYR A 419 30.88 -20.28 -3.55
N VAL A 420 29.79 -19.55 -3.35
CA VAL A 420 29.82 -18.09 -3.24
C VAL A 420 29.88 -17.75 -1.76
N HIS A 421 30.98 -17.16 -1.32
CA HIS A 421 31.12 -16.57 0.01
C HIS A 421 30.64 -15.12 -0.09
N PHE A 422 29.47 -14.83 0.47
CA PHE A 422 28.80 -13.55 0.33
C PHE A 422 28.90 -12.75 1.62
N TYR A 423 29.33 -11.49 1.53
CA TYR A 423 29.47 -10.59 2.65
C TYR A 423 28.50 -9.43 2.46
N PHE A 424 27.68 -9.16 3.46
CA PHE A 424 26.72 -8.06 3.43
C PHE A 424 26.83 -7.21 4.69
N ASN A 425 26.82 -5.90 4.50
CA ASN A 425 26.75 -4.94 5.59
C ASN A 425 25.61 -3.92 5.34
N CYS A 426 24.95 -3.51 6.41
CA CYS A 426 23.93 -2.46 6.38
C CYS A 426 24.02 -1.55 7.62
N LEU A 427 25.20 -1.44 8.24
CA LEU A 427 25.45 -0.70 9.48
C LEU A 427 24.92 0.74 9.45
N VAL A 428 25.09 1.41 8.31
CA VAL A 428 24.67 2.80 8.08
C VAL A 428 23.14 2.98 7.97
N SER A 429 22.39 1.89 7.81
CA SER A 429 20.92 1.94 7.76
C SER A 429 20.33 2.42 9.09
N GLN A 430 19.31 3.28 9.05
CA GLN A 430 18.62 3.77 10.25
C GLN A 430 17.21 3.18 10.33
N ASN A 431 16.76 2.85 11.56
CA ASN A 431 15.42 2.28 11.79
C ASN A 431 15.16 0.99 10.97
N ALA A 432 16.21 0.18 10.75
CA ALA A 432 16.17 -1.06 9.98
C ALA A 432 16.24 -2.30 10.89
N SER A 433 15.50 -3.34 10.52
CA SER A 433 15.59 -4.70 11.05
C SER A 433 15.89 -5.67 9.91
N ILE A 434 16.57 -6.78 10.19
CA ILE A 434 16.87 -7.81 9.20
C ILE A 434 16.28 -9.16 9.62
N SER A 435 16.00 -10.03 8.65
CA SER A 435 15.38 -11.35 8.84
C SER A 435 16.29 -12.45 9.42
N ARG A 436 17.44 -12.09 10.00
CA ARG A 436 18.41 -13.04 10.59
C ARG A 436 18.28 -13.08 12.12
N LYS A 437 18.44 -14.27 12.69
CA LYS A 437 18.15 -14.64 14.10
C LYS A 437 18.75 -13.69 15.16
N ASP A 438 19.90 -13.09 14.87
CA ASP A 438 20.64 -12.24 15.81
C ASP A 438 20.71 -10.76 15.41
N GLY A 439 20.01 -10.34 14.35
CA GLY A 439 19.82 -8.92 14.00
C GLY A 439 21.09 -8.13 13.69
N TYR A 440 22.25 -8.78 13.49
CA TYR A 440 23.50 -8.12 13.12
C TYR A 440 23.37 -7.49 11.75
N LYS A 441 23.75 -6.21 11.64
CA LYS A 441 23.80 -5.51 10.35
C LYS A 441 25.03 -5.88 9.51
N GLU A 442 25.77 -6.90 9.93
CA GLU A 442 26.85 -7.53 9.19
C GLU A 442 26.56 -9.03 9.18
N LEU A 443 26.61 -9.64 8.01
CA LEU A 443 26.40 -11.07 7.86
C LEU A 443 27.28 -11.62 6.75
N VAL A 444 27.57 -12.91 6.88
CA VAL A 444 28.31 -13.69 5.90
C VAL A 444 27.52 -14.96 5.59
N ASP A 445 27.38 -15.26 4.31
CA ASP A 445 26.58 -16.40 3.83
C ASP A 445 27.36 -17.23 2.82
N VAL A 446 27.01 -18.51 2.70
CA VAL A 446 27.63 -19.44 1.75
C VAL A 446 26.55 -20.03 0.87
N VAL A 447 26.59 -19.69 -0.42
CA VAL A 447 25.66 -20.22 -1.44
C VAL A 447 26.33 -21.35 -2.21
N PRO A 448 25.82 -22.61 -2.13
CA PRO A 448 26.43 -23.74 -2.82
C PRO A 448 26.37 -23.66 -4.36
N PRO A 449 27.22 -24.41 -5.08
CA PRO A 449 27.21 -24.48 -6.54
C PRO A 449 25.85 -24.95 -7.08
N ASN A 450 25.28 -24.25 -8.06
CA ASN A 450 23.94 -24.49 -8.63
C ASN A 450 22.78 -24.29 -7.64
N TYR A 451 22.96 -23.46 -6.60
CA TYR A 451 21.91 -23.08 -5.68
C TYR A 451 21.62 -21.59 -5.76
N ARG A 452 20.45 -21.22 -5.24
CA ARG A 452 20.08 -19.85 -4.95
C ARG A 452 19.62 -19.69 -3.51
N GLN A 453 19.77 -18.51 -2.97
CA GLN A 453 19.47 -18.27 -1.56
C GLN A 453 19.08 -16.82 -1.32
N ILE A 454 18.02 -16.61 -0.54
CA ILE A 454 17.69 -15.30 0.01
C ILE A 454 18.70 -15.03 1.13
N ILE A 455 19.56 -14.05 0.94
CA ILE A 455 20.63 -13.72 1.90
C ILE A 455 20.07 -12.92 3.07
N VAL A 456 19.21 -11.95 2.78
CA VAL A 456 18.64 -11.08 3.80
C VAL A 456 17.38 -10.39 3.28
N ALA A 457 16.40 -10.24 4.16
CA ALA A 457 15.31 -9.29 3.99
C ALA A 457 15.45 -8.19 5.05
N VAL A 458 15.67 -6.95 4.62
CA VAL A 458 15.69 -5.75 5.45
C VAL A 458 14.31 -5.13 5.44
N SER A 459 13.82 -4.73 6.62
CA SER A 459 12.52 -4.13 6.82
C SER A 459 12.63 -2.93 7.74
N ARG A 460 11.63 -2.04 7.67
CA ARG A 460 11.50 -0.95 8.63
C ARG A 460 11.20 -1.51 10.03
N LYS A 461 11.89 -1.01 11.05
CA LYS A 461 11.67 -1.40 12.44
C LYS A 461 10.47 -0.69 13.05
N ASN A 462 10.37 0.64 12.93
CA ASN A 462 9.24 1.42 13.45
C ASN A 462 8.59 2.27 12.34
N PRO A 463 7.30 2.06 12.01
CA PRO A 463 6.61 2.81 10.97
C PRO A 463 6.48 4.31 11.26
N ALA A 464 6.55 4.74 12.53
CA ALA A 464 6.38 6.13 12.91
C ALA A 464 7.64 7.01 12.74
N HIS A 465 8.79 6.41 12.42
CA HIS A 465 10.04 7.13 12.21
C HIS A 465 10.50 6.99 10.76
N ALA A 466 11.31 7.97 10.31
CA ALA A 466 12.00 7.89 9.04
C ALA A 466 12.84 6.59 8.97
N PHE A 467 12.99 6.07 7.76
CA PHE A 467 13.66 4.80 7.48
C PHE A 467 14.59 5.00 6.31
N THR A 468 15.84 4.60 6.46
CA THR A 468 16.85 4.65 5.41
C THR A 468 17.60 3.33 5.35
N ILE A 469 17.84 2.86 4.12
CA ILE A 469 18.64 1.67 3.86
C ILE A 469 19.90 2.13 3.15
N GLY A 470 21.01 2.04 3.87
CA GLY A 470 22.34 2.07 3.26
C GLY A 470 22.98 0.72 3.52
N HIS A 471 23.40 0.08 2.43
CA HIS A 471 23.98 -1.26 2.44
C HIS A 471 25.09 -1.35 1.41
N ASP A 472 25.98 -2.30 1.64
CA ASP A 472 27.07 -2.67 0.75
C ASP A 472 27.29 -4.19 0.83
N PHE A 473 27.75 -4.78 -0.26
CA PHE A 473 28.02 -6.21 -0.32
C PHE A 473 29.09 -6.56 -1.34
N GLN A 474 29.79 -7.66 -1.05
CA GLN A 474 30.83 -8.25 -1.89
C GLN A 474 30.70 -9.77 -1.86
N TYR A 475 31.23 -10.45 -2.87
CA TYR A 475 31.36 -11.90 -2.83
C TYR A 475 32.69 -12.39 -3.39
N ASP A 476 33.08 -13.58 -2.94
CA ASP A 476 34.22 -14.32 -3.45
C ASP A 476 33.81 -15.73 -3.86
N LEU A 477 34.42 -16.25 -4.92
CA LEU A 477 34.28 -17.66 -5.32
C LEU A 477 35.30 -18.52 -4.58
N SER A 478 34.81 -19.54 -3.88
CA SER A 478 35.64 -20.40 -3.04
C SER A 478 35.43 -21.89 -3.35
N SER A 479 36.50 -22.68 -3.17
CA SER A 479 36.38 -24.14 -3.13
C SER A 479 35.92 -24.66 -1.77
N GLN A 480 35.86 -23.80 -0.75
CA GLN A 480 35.51 -24.18 0.62
C GLN A 480 34.01 -23.99 0.87
N GLU A 481 33.39 -24.95 1.56
CA GLU A 481 31.97 -24.89 1.91
C GLU A 481 31.68 -24.07 3.19
N PHE A 482 32.72 -23.59 3.87
CA PHE A 482 32.61 -22.81 5.11
C PHE A 482 33.53 -21.59 5.07
N ILE A 483 33.16 -20.58 5.85
CA ILE A 483 33.96 -19.36 6.06
C ILE A 483 34.55 -19.40 7.47
N LYS A 484 35.81 -18.99 7.58
CA LYS A 484 36.48 -18.80 8.87
C LYS A 484 36.30 -17.35 9.30
N HIS A 485 35.57 -17.13 10.39
CA HIS A 485 35.43 -15.80 10.99
C HIS A 485 36.33 -15.72 12.23
N GLY A 486 37.44 -14.98 12.15
CA GLY A 486 38.45 -14.91 13.22
C GLY A 486 39.14 -16.26 13.50
N ASP A 487 39.54 -16.49 14.76
CA ASP A 487 40.23 -17.72 15.23
C ASP A 487 39.28 -18.91 15.49
N GLY A 488 38.02 -18.85 15.04
CA GLY A 488 36.97 -19.83 15.34
C GLY A 488 36.85 -21.03 14.39
N MET A 489 35.95 -21.97 14.72
CA MET A 489 35.53 -23.07 13.82
C MET A 489 34.78 -22.53 12.59
N GLY A 490 35.03 -23.11 11.41
CA GLY A 490 34.38 -22.70 10.17
C GLY A 490 32.87 -22.92 10.19
N GLN A 491 32.10 -21.95 9.66
CA GLN A 491 30.64 -22.01 9.59
C GLN A 491 30.14 -21.72 8.16
N ARG A 492 28.96 -22.25 7.81
CA ARG A 492 28.31 -22.03 6.50
C ARG A 492 27.52 -20.72 6.45
N HIS A 493 26.91 -20.34 7.56
CA HIS A 493 26.06 -19.16 7.65
C HIS A 493 26.41 -18.41 8.93
N TRP A 494 26.60 -17.09 8.83
CA TRP A 494 26.82 -16.22 9.98
C TRP A 494 25.95 -14.96 9.87
N PRO A 495 24.99 -14.74 10.77
CA PRO A 495 24.57 -15.63 11.85
C PRO A 495 24.01 -16.97 11.35
N SER A 496 24.00 -17.99 12.22
CA SER A 496 23.50 -19.32 11.87
C SER A 496 22.00 -19.31 11.51
N ILE A 497 21.61 -20.18 10.57
CA ILE A 497 20.20 -20.42 10.24
C ILE A 497 19.57 -21.27 11.35
N ASP A 498 18.32 -20.99 11.73
CA ASP A 498 17.65 -21.79 12.76
C ASP A 498 17.23 -23.16 12.21
N GLU A 499 18.11 -24.16 12.34
CA GLU A 499 17.84 -25.51 11.85
C GLU A 499 16.64 -26.20 12.55
N LYS A 500 16.12 -25.66 13.66
CA LYS A 500 14.90 -26.18 14.31
C LYS A 500 13.61 -25.84 13.54
N GLN A 501 13.66 -24.88 12.62
CA GLN A 501 12.58 -24.50 11.69
C GLN A 501 12.89 -24.90 10.22
N ALA A 502 13.89 -25.79 10.03
CA ALA A 502 14.66 -26.02 8.79
C ALA A 502 13.94 -26.42 7.49
N ASN A 503 12.63 -26.63 7.45
CA ASN A 503 11.99 -26.92 6.15
C ASN A 503 11.44 -25.66 5.46
N ASP A 504 11.05 -24.66 6.26
CA ASP A 504 10.27 -23.52 5.78
C ASP A 504 10.97 -22.16 5.95
N ASP A 505 12.21 -22.14 6.47
CA ASP A 505 12.99 -20.90 6.56
C ASP A 505 13.28 -20.34 5.15
N ILE A 506 12.97 -19.06 4.93
CA ILE A 506 13.14 -18.35 3.67
C ILE A 506 14.59 -18.28 3.21
N HIS A 507 15.54 -18.46 4.12
CA HIS A 507 16.96 -18.32 3.88
C HIS A 507 17.69 -19.62 3.49
N LEU A 508 16.99 -20.75 3.45
CA LEU A 508 17.62 -22.00 3.07
C LEU A 508 17.94 -22.02 1.57
N PRO A 509 19.13 -22.53 1.17
CA PRO A 509 19.48 -22.69 -0.23
C PRO A 509 18.49 -23.58 -0.98
N GLN A 510 18.12 -23.17 -2.19
CA GLN A 510 17.29 -23.93 -3.11
C GLN A 510 18.08 -24.28 -4.37
N TYR A 511 18.05 -25.55 -4.77
CA TYR A 511 18.70 -26.00 -6.01
C TYR A 511 18.07 -25.33 -7.24
N ILE A 512 18.92 -24.85 -8.14
CA ILE A 512 18.51 -24.32 -9.44
C ILE A 512 18.39 -25.52 -10.37
N SER A 513 17.16 -25.96 -10.69
CA SER A 513 17.01 -27.02 -11.69
C SER A 513 17.59 -26.53 -13.01
N THR A 514 18.62 -27.21 -13.51
CA THR A 514 19.03 -27.06 -14.90
C THR A 514 17.86 -27.54 -15.75
N ALA A 515 17.15 -26.61 -16.39
CA ALA A 515 16.28 -27.00 -17.47
C ALA A 515 17.18 -27.75 -18.45
N LYS A 516 16.90 -29.05 -18.68
CA LYS A 516 17.35 -29.66 -19.92
C LYS A 516 16.75 -28.78 -21.01
N GLN A 517 17.62 -28.07 -21.73
CA GLN A 517 17.27 -27.54 -23.04
C GLN A 517 16.81 -28.75 -23.85
N ASN A 518 15.50 -28.95 -23.94
CA ASN A 518 14.89 -29.85 -24.89
C ASN A 518 14.20 -28.98 -25.92
#